data_AF-A0A3M1UDT4-F1
#
_entry.id   AF-A0A3M1UDT4-F1
#
_cell.length_a   1.000
_cell.length_b   1.000
_cell.length_c   1.000
_cell.angle_alpha   90.00
_cell.angle_beta   90.00
_cell.angle_gamma   90.00
#
_symmetry.space_group_name_H-M   'P 1'
#
loop_
_entity.id
_entity.type
_entity.pdbx_description
1 polymer ?
#
loop_
_entity_poly.entity_id
_entity_poly.type
_entity_poly.pdbx_seq_one_letter_code
_entity_poly.pdbx_strand_id
1 'polypeptide(L)'
;MHTTNTYLDFTRSNQLRAKFNALIPGGSHTYSKGDDQWPEFAAPYIARGKGCHVWDIDGNEFIEYGMGLRSVTLGHGYEPVVEAVKKQLPHGSNFVRPAAIELECAEQFLSMISGAEMVKFGKNGSDATTAAVKLARAYTGRDLIAICGDHPFFSIDDWFIGTTKINAGIPSAISDLTLKFSYNQIESVQALFEAHPGQIACVLLEAERWRPPTDQFLQQLKDLCHK
;
A
#
# COMPACT_ATOMS: atom_id res chain seq x y z
N MET A 1 2.37 45.99 -9.26
CA MET A 1 2.54 44.77 -8.44
C MET A 1 3.55 43.90 -9.15
N HIS A 2 4.80 43.88 -8.67
CA HIS A 2 5.85 43.03 -9.22
C HIS A 2 5.54 41.58 -8.84
N THR A 3 5.09 40.78 -9.80
CA THR A 3 5.18 39.33 -9.71
C THR A 3 6.65 38.96 -9.85
N THR A 4 7.35 38.83 -8.72
CA THR A 4 8.65 38.16 -8.70
C THR A 4 8.41 36.74 -9.20
N ASN A 5 8.82 36.48 -10.44
CA ASN A 5 8.86 35.15 -11.01
C ASN A 5 10.00 34.40 -10.33
N THR A 6 9.77 33.89 -9.12
CA THR A 6 10.71 33.00 -8.43
C THR A 6 10.67 31.67 -9.15
N TYR A 7 11.60 31.48 -10.08
CA TYR A 7 11.91 30.16 -10.60
C TYR A 7 12.32 29.26 -9.43
N LEU A 8 11.80 28.03 -9.42
CA LEU A 8 12.19 27.01 -8.44
C LEU A 8 13.70 26.78 -8.56
N ASP A 9 14.40 26.73 -7.42
CA ASP A 9 15.83 26.42 -7.36
C ASP A 9 15.99 24.97 -6.91
N PHE A 10 16.71 24.15 -7.68
CA PHE A 10 16.98 22.74 -7.34
C PHE A 10 18.48 22.46 -7.20
N THR A 11 19.28 23.49 -6.93
CA THR A 11 20.75 23.39 -6.90
C THR A 11 21.24 22.31 -5.92
N ARG A 12 20.74 22.32 -4.68
CA ARG A 12 21.12 21.34 -3.65
C ARG A 12 20.60 19.96 -3.98
N SER A 13 19.36 19.84 -4.45
CA SER A 13 18.81 18.56 -4.93
C SER A 13 19.66 17.94 -6.04
N ASN A 14 20.01 18.72 -7.06
CA ASN A 14 20.83 18.25 -8.18
C ASN A 14 22.24 17.82 -7.73
N GLN A 15 22.85 18.55 -6.80
CA GLN A 15 24.16 18.19 -6.22
C GLN A 15 24.10 16.86 -5.45
N LEU A 16 23.00 16.58 -4.74
CA LEU A 16 22.85 15.37 -3.94
C LEU A 16 22.34 14.17 -4.74
N ARG A 17 21.73 14.36 -5.91
CA ARG A 17 21.14 13.28 -6.71
C ARG A 17 22.11 12.16 -7.02
N ALA A 18 23.36 12.49 -7.36
CA ALA A 18 24.40 11.49 -7.59
C ALA A 18 24.70 10.66 -6.34
N LYS A 19 24.69 11.29 -5.16
CA LYS A 19 24.91 10.61 -3.88
C LYS A 19 23.73 9.72 -3.49
N PHE A 20 22.49 10.19 -3.68
CA PHE A 20 21.30 9.37 -3.47
C PHE A 20 21.34 8.11 -4.33
N ASN A 21 21.57 8.26 -5.64
CA ASN A 21 21.60 7.13 -6.57
C ASN A 21 22.82 6.20 -6.38
N ALA A 22 23.94 6.71 -5.86
CA ALA A 22 25.10 5.88 -5.52
C ALA A 22 24.89 5.01 -4.27
N LEU A 23 24.08 5.47 -3.31
CA LEU A 23 23.88 4.80 -2.02
C LEU A 23 22.55 4.06 -1.91
N ILE A 24 21.55 4.46 -2.68
CA ILE A 24 20.19 3.93 -2.64
C ILE A 24 19.80 3.57 -4.08
N PRO A 25 19.52 2.29 -4.39
CA PRO A 25 19.05 1.88 -5.70
C PRO A 25 17.82 2.71 -6.13
N GLY A 26 17.90 3.38 -7.29
CA GLY A 26 16.84 4.26 -7.78
C GLY A 26 16.63 5.54 -6.95
N GLY A 27 17.60 5.92 -6.10
CA GLY A 27 17.59 7.16 -5.33
C GLY A 27 16.58 7.21 -4.18
N SER A 28 15.81 6.15 -3.95
CA SER A 28 14.76 6.10 -2.92
C SER A 28 14.49 4.67 -2.42
N HIS A 29 13.91 4.54 -1.24
CA HIS A 29 13.63 3.22 -0.62
C HIS A 29 12.34 2.55 -1.11
N THR A 30 11.60 3.18 -2.02
CA THR A 30 10.33 2.66 -2.57
C THR A 30 10.22 3.08 -4.02
N TYR A 31 9.84 2.17 -4.92
CA TYR A 31 9.75 2.45 -6.36
C TYR A 31 8.91 3.69 -6.68
N SER A 32 7.81 3.92 -5.95
CA SER A 32 6.91 5.07 -6.12
C SER A 32 7.54 6.45 -5.83
N LYS A 33 8.76 6.48 -5.28
CA LYS A 33 9.51 7.71 -5.00
C LYS A 33 10.75 7.85 -5.90
N GLY A 34 10.96 6.92 -6.83
CA GLY A 34 12.11 6.96 -7.74
C GLY A 34 12.09 8.19 -8.64
N ASP A 35 13.27 8.60 -9.10
CA ASP A 35 13.46 9.74 -10.01
C ASP A 35 12.68 9.56 -11.34
N ASP A 36 12.31 8.32 -11.70
CA ASP A 36 11.56 7.96 -12.90
C ASP A 36 10.04 8.07 -12.75
N GLN A 37 9.54 8.34 -11.54
CA GLN A 37 8.10 8.43 -11.27
C GLN A 37 7.51 9.84 -11.41
N TRP A 38 8.36 10.86 -11.50
CA TRP A 38 7.94 12.26 -11.39
C TRP A 38 8.52 13.12 -12.53
N PRO A 39 7.83 14.19 -12.94
CA PRO A 39 8.37 15.13 -13.92
C PRO A 39 9.58 15.89 -13.35
N GLU A 40 10.41 16.44 -14.24
CA GLU A 40 11.68 17.12 -13.91
C GLU A 40 11.56 18.24 -12.87
N PHE A 41 10.41 18.91 -12.79
CA PHE A 41 10.15 20.05 -11.89
C PHE A 41 9.32 19.68 -10.64
N ALA A 42 9.16 18.40 -10.35
CA ALA A 42 8.61 17.96 -9.07
C ALA A 42 9.64 18.11 -7.95
N ALA A 43 9.16 18.25 -6.71
CA ALA A 43 9.98 18.31 -5.51
C ALA A 43 10.89 17.05 -5.42
N PRO A 44 12.23 17.17 -5.58
CA PRO A 44 13.08 15.98 -5.75
C PRO A 44 13.30 15.26 -4.42
N TYR A 45 13.56 16.02 -3.35
CA TYR A 45 13.82 15.49 -2.02
C TYR A 45 13.09 16.34 -0.99
N ILE A 46 12.15 15.74 -0.26
CA ILE A 46 11.34 16.44 0.74
C ILE A 46 12.11 16.63 2.04
N ALA A 47 12.12 17.86 2.57
CA ALA A 47 12.71 18.21 3.86
C ALA A 47 11.67 18.19 4.99
N ARG A 48 10.46 18.70 4.74
CA ARG A 48 9.37 18.78 5.74
C ARG A 48 8.00 18.91 5.10
N GLY A 49 6.95 18.67 5.89
CA GLY A 49 5.56 18.96 5.52
C GLY A 49 4.73 19.49 6.70
N LYS A 50 3.68 20.27 6.41
CA LYS A 50 2.67 20.75 7.37
C LYS A 50 1.35 20.98 6.63
N GLY A 51 0.26 20.38 7.12
CA GLY A 51 -1.02 20.40 6.41
C GLY A 51 -0.87 19.75 5.04
N CYS A 52 -1.35 20.40 3.97
CA CYS A 52 -1.17 19.94 2.59
C CYS A 52 0.12 20.44 1.91
N HIS A 53 0.96 21.18 2.64
CA HIS A 53 2.18 21.78 2.10
C HIS A 53 3.40 20.93 2.41
N VAL A 54 4.32 20.85 1.45
CA VAL A 54 5.64 20.24 1.59
C VAL A 54 6.71 21.20 1.11
N TRP A 55 7.89 21.11 1.72
CA TRP A 55 9.06 21.86 1.33
C TRP A 55 10.17 20.88 0.98
N ASP A 56 10.80 21.09 -0.17
CA ASP A 56 11.99 20.33 -0.55
C ASP A 56 13.23 20.81 0.23
N ILE A 57 14.37 20.17 -0.02
CA ILE A 57 15.64 20.52 0.63
C ILE A 57 16.27 21.83 0.13
N ASP A 58 15.77 22.38 -0.97
CA ASP A 58 16.14 23.69 -1.53
C ASP A 58 15.26 24.82 -0.97
N GLY A 59 14.15 24.47 -0.31
CA GLY A 59 13.23 25.40 0.33
C GLY A 59 12.02 25.78 -0.54
N ASN A 60 11.87 25.16 -1.70
CA ASN A 60 10.69 25.35 -2.54
C ASN A 60 9.46 24.74 -1.86
N GLU A 61 8.32 25.43 -1.96
CA GLU A 61 7.06 24.98 -1.38
C GLU A 61 6.12 24.42 -2.45
N PHE A 62 5.49 23.29 -2.14
CA PHE A 62 4.53 22.63 -3.02
C PHE A 62 3.28 22.23 -2.24
N ILE A 63 2.16 22.14 -2.96
CA ILE A 63 0.96 21.44 -2.47
C ILE A 63 1.08 19.97 -2.85
N GLU A 64 1.07 19.07 -1.88
CA GLU A 64 1.13 17.62 -2.13
C GLU A 64 -0.28 17.03 -2.24
N TYR A 65 -0.66 16.56 -3.43
CA TYR A 65 -1.95 15.88 -3.64
C TYR A 65 -1.90 14.38 -3.32
N GLY A 66 -0.72 13.75 -3.43
CA GLY A 66 -0.53 12.32 -3.17
C GLY A 66 -0.41 11.94 -1.69
N MET A 67 -0.19 12.93 -0.83
CA MET A 67 -0.07 12.90 0.64
C MET A 67 0.32 11.52 1.22
N GLY A 68 1.61 11.19 1.12
CA GLY A 68 2.16 9.95 1.68
C GLY A 68 1.51 8.68 1.13
N LEU A 69 1.22 8.64 -0.17
CA LEU A 69 0.47 7.57 -0.82
C LEU A 69 -0.87 7.31 -0.14
N ARG A 70 -1.61 8.40 0.14
CA ARG A 70 -2.92 8.43 0.82
C ARG A 70 -2.88 8.17 2.33
N SER A 71 -1.74 7.77 2.92
CA SER A 71 -1.64 7.50 4.37
C SER A 71 -1.69 8.76 5.24
N VAL A 72 -1.41 9.94 4.67
CA VAL A 72 -1.40 11.21 5.41
C VAL A 72 -2.72 11.96 5.19
N THR A 73 -3.84 11.31 5.49
CA THR A 73 -5.18 11.85 5.20
C THR A 73 -5.52 13.12 6.01
N LEU A 74 -4.96 13.28 7.21
CA LEU A 74 -5.24 14.42 8.10
C LEU A 74 -4.31 15.64 7.87
N GLY A 75 -3.40 15.58 6.90
CA GLY A 75 -2.36 16.59 6.75
C GLY A 75 -1.04 16.20 7.43
N HIS A 76 0.08 16.65 6.87
CA HIS A 76 1.40 16.47 7.47
C HIS A 76 1.48 17.16 8.83
N GLY A 77 2.04 16.49 9.83
CA GLY A 77 2.22 17.06 11.17
C GLY A 77 0.89 17.53 11.79
N TYR A 78 -0.20 16.79 11.57
CA TYR A 78 -1.49 17.06 12.19
C TYR A 78 -1.36 17.04 13.72
N GLU A 79 -1.59 18.19 14.35
CA GLU A 79 -1.18 18.46 15.74
C GLU A 79 -1.74 17.43 16.74
N PRO A 80 -3.02 17.03 16.69
CA PRO A 80 -3.55 16.02 17.61
C PRO A 80 -2.81 14.67 17.55
N VAL A 81 -2.38 14.24 16.36
CA VAL A 81 -1.62 12.99 16.20
C VAL A 81 -0.19 13.16 16.73
N VAL A 82 0.45 14.29 16.44
CA VAL A 82 1.81 14.59 16.92
C VAL A 82 1.85 14.61 18.45
N GLU A 83 0.90 15.27 19.09
CA GLU A 83 0.84 15.34 20.55
C GLU A 83 0.55 13.98 21.20
N ALA A 84 -0.32 13.15 20.60
CA ALA A 84 -0.57 11.79 21.06
C ALA A 84 0.71 10.94 21.01
N VAL A 85 1.48 11.03 19.91
CA VAL A 85 2.78 10.34 19.77
C VAL A 85 3.78 10.84 20.81
N LYS A 86 3.95 12.16 20.95
CA LYS A 86 4.86 12.75 21.96
C LYS A 86 4.53 12.28 23.38
N LYS A 87 3.25 12.19 23.71
CA LYS A 87 2.79 11.70 25.02
C LYS A 87 3.13 10.21 25.22
N GLN A 88 3.05 9.40 24.17
CA GLN A 88 3.33 7.96 24.25
C GLN A 88 4.82 7.63 24.32
N LEU A 89 5.68 8.38 23.60
CA LEU A 89 7.10 8.09 23.44
C LEU A 89 7.88 7.85 24.76
N PRO A 90 7.69 8.63 25.84
CA PRO A 90 8.39 8.42 27.11
C PRO A 90 8.12 7.05 27.76
N HIS A 91 7.02 6.39 27.41
CA HIS A 91 6.69 5.07 27.95
C HIS A 91 7.48 3.95 27.28
N GLY A 92 8.11 4.19 26.13
CA GLY A 92 8.73 3.19 25.27
C GLY A 92 7.84 2.83 24.09
N SER A 93 8.46 2.33 23.01
CA SER A 93 7.78 2.13 21.72
C SER A 93 7.74 0.67 21.23
N ASN A 94 8.48 -0.23 21.88
CA ASN A 94 8.52 -1.64 21.49
C ASN A 94 8.90 -2.50 22.70
N PHE A 95 8.04 -3.47 23.03
CA PHE A 95 8.22 -4.34 24.20
C PHE A 95 8.15 -5.81 23.78
N VAL A 96 8.71 -6.69 24.62
CA VAL A 96 8.64 -8.15 24.42
C VAL A 96 7.27 -8.72 24.83
N ARG A 97 6.51 -7.98 25.64
CA ARG A 97 5.18 -8.36 26.14
C ARG A 97 4.13 -7.36 25.64
N PRO A 98 2.85 -7.77 25.50
CA PRO A 98 1.82 -6.87 25.02
C PRO A 98 1.63 -5.63 25.92
N ALA A 99 1.41 -4.47 25.30
CA ALA A 99 1.04 -3.23 25.96
C ALA A 99 -0.49 -3.03 25.93
N ALA A 100 -1.04 -2.35 26.94
CA ALA A 100 -2.49 -2.11 27.04
C ALA A 100 -3.07 -1.38 25.81
N ILE A 101 -2.28 -0.50 25.17
CA ILE A 101 -2.67 0.22 23.95
C ILE A 101 -3.01 -0.71 22.78
N GLU A 102 -2.50 -1.94 22.76
CA GLU A 102 -2.85 -2.93 21.73
C GLU A 102 -4.32 -3.34 21.82
N LEU A 103 -4.86 -3.50 23.05
CA LEU A 103 -6.27 -3.81 23.27
C LEU A 103 -7.14 -2.61 22.88
N GLU A 104 -6.79 -1.41 23.35
CA GLU A 104 -7.52 -0.17 23.02
C GLU A 104 -7.59 0.06 21.49
N CYS A 105 -6.49 -0.20 20.78
CA CYS A 105 -6.44 -0.10 19.34
C CYS A 105 -7.30 -1.16 18.64
N ALA A 106 -7.29 -2.41 19.15
CA ALA A 106 -8.10 -3.49 18.60
C ALA A 106 -9.61 -3.21 18.75
N GLU A 107 -10.04 -2.75 19.93
CA GLU A 107 -11.45 -2.41 20.19
C GLU A 107 -11.93 -1.25 19.29
N GLN A 108 -11.14 -0.18 19.19
CA GLN A 108 -11.47 0.93 18.31
C GLN A 108 -11.53 0.50 16.84
N PHE A 109 -10.55 -0.28 16.37
CA PHE A 109 -10.54 -0.75 14.99
C PHE A 109 -11.76 -1.60 14.66
N LEU A 110 -12.09 -2.58 15.51
CA LEU A 110 -13.23 -3.47 15.30
C LEU A 110 -14.57 -2.73 15.35
N SER A 111 -14.69 -1.66 16.15
CA SER A 111 -15.90 -0.83 16.16
C SER A 111 -16.19 -0.12 14.82
N MET A 112 -15.18 0.05 13.96
CA MET A 112 -15.32 0.72 12.65
C MET A 112 -15.66 -0.26 11.52
N ILE A 113 -15.42 -1.56 11.69
CA ILE A 113 -15.52 -2.57 10.63
C ILE A 113 -16.66 -3.54 10.95
N SER A 114 -17.81 -3.33 10.31
CA SER A 114 -18.97 -4.21 10.48
C SER A 114 -18.67 -5.66 10.08
N GLY A 115 -19.01 -6.60 10.95
CA GLY A 115 -18.83 -8.04 10.74
C GLY A 115 -17.43 -8.60 11.05
N ALA A 116 -16.47 -7.76 11.45
CA ALA A 116 -15.17 -8.23 11.92
C ALA A 116 -15.22 -8.58 13.43
N GLU A 117 -14.74 -9.77 13.80
CA GLU A 117 -14.77 -10.26 15.20
C GLU A 117 -13.40 -10.16 15.89
N MET A 118 -12.32 -10.28 15.14
CA MET A 118 -10.94 -10.25 15.65
C MET A 118 -10.02 -9.50 14.67
N VAL A 119 -8.92 -8.94 15.19
CA VAL A 119 -7.92 -8.22 14.39
C VAL A 119 -6.51 -8.62 14.77
N LYS A 120 -5.62 -8.64 13.77
CA LYS A 120 -4.17 -8.74 13.94
C LYS A 120 -3.51 -7.61 13.17
N PHE A 121 -2.72 -6.78 13.86
CA PHE A 121 -1.98 -5.69 13.21
C PHE A 121 -0.68 -6.21 12.58
N GLY A 122 -0.43 -5.83 11.32
CA GLY A 122 0.85 -5.97 10.64
C GLY A 122 1.66 -4.67 10.69
N LYS A 123 2.93 -4.69 10.26
CA LYS A 123 3.76 -3.47 10.22
C LYS A 123 3.40 -2.56 9.04
N ASN A 124 2.89 -3.15 7.96
CA ASN A 124 2.53 -2.46 6.73
C ASN A 124 1.42 -3.25 6.00
N GLY A 125 0.95 -2.73 4.86
CA GLY A 125 -0.11 -3.37 4.07
C GLY A 125 0.28 -4.73 3.47
N SER A 126 1.55 -4.94 3.12
CA SER A 126 2.06 -6.23 2.60
C SER A 126 2.01 -7.32 3.66
N ASP A 127 2.39 -7.01 4.91
CA ASP A 127 2.26 -7.95 6.02
C ASP A 127 0.79 -8.39 6.21
N ALA A 128 -0.13 -7.42 6.13
CA ALA A 128 -1.56 -7.67 6.30
C ALA A 128 -2.13 -8.55 5.18
N THR A 129 -1.84 -8.24 3.91
CA THR A 129 -2.32 -9.03 2.76
C THR A 129 -1.67 -10.40 2.72
N THR A 130 -0.37 -10.53 3.03
CA THR A 130 0.30 -11.83 3.15
C THR A 130 -0.28 -12.67 4.28
N ALA A 131 -0.57 -12.08 5.44
CA ALA A 131 -1.21 -12.78 6.54
C ALA A 131 -2.62 -13.27 6.15
N ALA A 132 -3.40 -12.45 5.45
CA ALA A 132 -4.71 -12.83 4.94
C ALA A 132 -4.64 -14.00 3.94
N VAL A 133 -3.69 -13.96 3.00
CA VAL A 133 -3.43 -15.06 2.05
C VAL A 133 -3.06 -16.35 2.79
N LYS A 134 -2.14 -16.27 3.75
CA LYS A 134 -1.72 -17.43 4.56
C LYS A 134 -2.88 -18.00 5.38
N LEU A 135 -3.71 -17.14 5.97
CA LEU A 135 -4.89 -17.55 6.74
C LEU A 135 -5.92 -18.23 5.83
N ALA A 136 -6.18 -17.69 4.64
CA ALA A 136 -7.10 -18.29 3.69
C ALA A 136 -6.63 -19.69 3.24
N ARG A 137 -5.34 -19.83 2.91
CA ARG A 137 -4.75 -21.14 2.59
C ARG A 137 -4.87 -22.12 3.76
N ALA A 138 -4.51 -21.69 4.97
CA ALA A 138 -4.59 -22.52 6.17
C ALA A 138 -6.03 -22.96 6.50
N TYR A 139 -7.01 -22.07 6.32
CA TYR A 139 -8.42 -22.36 6.59
C TYR A 139 -9.03 -23.30 5.55
N THR A 140 -8.73 -23.07 4.27
CA THR A 140 -9.34 -23.82 3.16
C THR A 140 -8.59 -25.10 2.80
N GLY A 141 -7.31 -25.21 3.14
CA GLY A 141 -6.42 -26.30 2.68
C GLY A 141 -6.07 -26.22 1.19
N ARG A 142 -6.24 -25.05 0.57
CA ARG A 142 -6.07 -24.82 -0.87
C ARG A 142 -4.86 -23.94 -1.13
N ASP A 143 -4.18 -24.14 -2.27
CA ASP A 143 -2.91 -23.48 -2.55
C ASP A 143 -3.05 -22.22 -3.43
N LEU A 144 -3.93 -22.25 -4.43
CA LEU A 144 -4.04 -21.17 -5.41
C LEU A 144 -4.74 -19.96 -4.80
N ILE A 145 -4.33 -18.77 -5.22
CA ILE A 145 -5.06 -17.52 -4.95
C ILE A 145 -5.41 -16.83 -6.26
N ALA A 146 -6.50 -16.09 -6.29
CA ALA A 146 -6.87 -15.27 -7.45
C ALA A 146 -6.77 -13.79 -7.08
N ILE A 147 -5.98 -13.02 -7.82
CA ILE A 147 -5.84 -11.57 -7.61
C ILE A 147 -6.36 -10.78 -8.80
N CYS A 148 -6.82 -9.57 -8.55
CA CYS A 148 -7.20 -8.68 -9.63
C CYS A 148 -5.93 -8.21 -10.38
N GLY A 149 -5.78 -8.61 -11.65
CA GLY A 149 -4.64 -8.28 -12.48
C GLY A 149 -4.57 -6.82 -12.92
N ASP A 150 -5.68 -6.08 -12.79
CA ASP A 150 -5.78 -4.66 -13.14
C ASP A 150 -5.30 -3.75 -11.99
N HIS A 151 -5.08 -4.30 -10.80
CA HIS A 151 -4.64 -3.54 -9.63
C HIS A 151 -3.12 -3.54 -9.52
N PRO A 152 -2.51 -2.38 -9.21
CA PRO A 152 -1.08 -2.20 -9.40
C PRO A 152 -0.22 -2.84 -8.31
N PHE A 153 -0.76 -3.07 -7.10
CA PHE A 153 0.05 -3.48 -5.97
C PHE A 153 -0.75 -4.11 -4.84
N PHE A 154 -0.33 -5.28 -4.33
CA PHE A 154 -0.90 -5.90 -3.12
C PHE A 154 0.13 -6.21 -2.03
N SER A 155 1.36 -6.58 -2.37
CA SER A 155 2.38 -6.96 -1.39
C SER A 155 3.79 -6.85 -1.96
N ILE A 156 4.80 -6.62 -1.11
CA ILE A 156 6.21 -6.81 -1.48
C ILE A 156 6.64 -8.28 -1.48
N ASP A 157 5.78 -9.19 -1.00
CA ASP A 157 6.13 -10.61 -0.89
C ASP A 157 5.96 -11.35 -2.22
N ASP A 158 6.73 -12.44 -2.34
CA ASP A 158 6.91 -13.23 -3.56
C ASP A 158 5.62 -13.67 -4.25
N TRP A 159 4.56 -13.97 -3.48
CA TRP A 159 3.27 -14.38 -4.03
C TRP A 159 2.64 -13.32 -4.93
N PHE A 160 2.94 -12.03 -4.70
CA PHE A 160 2.52 -10.93 -5.54
C PHE A 160 3.64 -10.50 -6.50
N ILE A 161 4.85 -10.27 -5.98
CA ILE A 161 5.97 -9.75 -6.80
C ILE A 161 6.30 -10.68 -7.95
N GLY A 162 6.19 -12.00 -7.75
CA GLY A 162 6.33 -13.04 -8.77
C GLY A 162 5.45 -12.82 -10.02
N THR A 163 4.33 -12.11 -9.84
CA THR A 163 3.35 -11.83 -10.89
C THR A 163 3.56 -10.50 -11.60
N THR A 164 4.52 -9.68 -11.18
CA THR A 164 4.79 -8.36 -11.75
C THR A 164 5.81 -8.43 -12.89
N LYS A 165 6.01 -7.31 -13.61
CA LYS A 165 7.05 -7.21 -14.66
C LYS A 165 8.48 -7.23 -14.09
N ILE A 166 8.65 -6.94 -12.80
CA ILE A 166 9.94 -6.90 -12.12
C ILE A 166 9.92 -7.97 -11.03
N ASN A 167 10.09 -9.22 -11.45
CA ASN A 167 9.95 -10.42 -10.61
C ASN A 167 11.25 -11.23 -10.49
N ALA A 168 12.38 -10.64 -10.86
CA ALA A 168 13.67 -11.32 -10.79
C ALA A 168 13.96 -11.77 -9.35
N GLY A 169 14.40 -13.02 -9.21
CA GLY A 169 14.65 -13.66 -7.92
C GLY A 169 13.49 -14.49 -7.36
N ILE A 170 12.30 -14.41 -7.96
CA ILE A 170 11.13 -15.21 -7.53
C ILE A 170 11.03 -16.51 -8.34
N PRO A 171 11.04 -17.70 -7.71
CA PRO A 171 10.85 -18.97 -8.41
C PRO A 171 9.46 -19.08 -9.05
N SER A 172 9.38 -19.72 -10.23
CA SER A 172 8.08 -19.97 -10.89
C SER A 172 7.12 -20.76 -10.00
N ALA A 173 7.64 -21.71 -9.20
CA ALA A 173 6.86 -22.48 -8.24
C ALA A 173 6.08 -21.62 -7.22
N ILE A 174 6.50 -20.38 -6.97
CA ILE A 174 5.76 -19.42 -6.14
C ILE A 174 4.78 -18.60 -6.99
N SER A 175 5.23 -18.10 -8.14
CA SER A 175 4.41 -17.30 -9.06
C SER A 175 3.21 -18.07 -9.62
N ASP A 176 3.36 -19.37 -9.87
CA ASP A 176 2.34 -20.26 -10.43
C ASP A 176 1.17 -20.50 -9.44
N LEU A 177 1.35 -20.12 -8.15
CA LEU A 177 0.29 -20.19 -7.13
C LEU A 177 -0.67 -18.99 -7.18
N THR A 178 -0.45 -18.02 -8.05
CA THR A 178 -1.23 -16.78 -8.13
C THR A 178 -1.86 -16.60 -9.51
N LEU A 179 -3.17 -16.76 -9.57
CA LEU A 179 -4.01 -16.55 -10.75
C LEU A 179 -4.42 -15.08 -10.87
N LYS A 180 -4.75 -14.63 -12.08
CA LYS A 180 -5.23 -13.26 -12.34
C LYS A 180 -6.60 -13.24 -12.99
N PHE A 181 -7.45 -12.33 -12.53
CA PHE A 181 -8.75 -12.00 -13.13
C PHE A 181 -8.83 -10.49 -13.42
N SER A 182 -9.82 -10.06 -14.20
CA SER A 182 -10.03 -8.65 -14.52
C SER A 182 -11.14 -8.01 -13.68
N TYR A 183 -10.91 -6.76 -13.26
CA TYR A 183 -11.86 -6.00 -12.46
C TYR A 183 -13.13 -5.71 -13.26
N ASN A 184 -14.31 -5.81 -12.64
CA ASN A 184 -15.63 -5.67 -13.28
C ASN A 184 -15.89 -6.67 -14.43
N GLN A 185 -15.21 -7.82 -14.46
CA GLN A 185 -15.47 -8.90 -15.41
C GLN A 185 -15.67 -10.20 -14.64
N ILE A 186 -16.89 -10.45 -14.15
CA ILE A 186 -17.18 -11.58 -13.27
C ILE A 186 -16.91 -12.92 -13.96
N GLU A 187 -17.08 -12.98 -15.28
CA GLU A 187 -16.82 -14.15 -16.12
C GLU A 187 -15.35 -14.56 -16.05
N SER A 188 -14.43 -13.59 -15.92
CA SER A 188 -13.00 -13.88 -15.76
C SER A 188 -12.69 -14.59 -14.44
N VAL A 189 -13.48 -14.33 -13.39
CA VAL A 189 -13.35 -15.03 -12.10
C VAL A 189 -14.00 -16.41 -12.17
N GLN A 190 -15.18 -16.51 -12.78
CA GLN A 190 -15.89 -17.78 -12.98
C GLN A 190 -15.02 -18.79 -13.73
N ALA A 191 -14.35 -18.36 -14.80
CA ALA A 191 -13.43 -19.19 -15.57
C ALA A 191 -12.28 -19.77 -14.70
N LEU A 192 -11.76 -19.01 -13.72
CA LEU A 192 -10.75 -19.52 -12.80
C LEU A 192 -11.30 -20.60 -11.87
N PHE A 193 -12.50 -20.40 -11.30
CA PHE A 193 -13.14 -21.40 -10.44
C PHE A 193 -13.51 -22.68 -11.22
N GLU A 194 -13.91 -22.56 -12.48
CA GLU A 194 -14.18 -23.69 -13.37
C GLU A 194 -12.90 -24.45 -13.74
N ALA A 195 -11.81 -23.75 -14.03
CA ALA A 195 -10.52 -24.37 -14.38
C ALA A 195 -9.81 -24.99 -13.17
N HIS A 196 -10.05 -24.48 -11.96
CA HIS A 196 -9.37 -24.87 -10.73
C HIS A 196 -10.36 -25.25 -9.61
N PRO A 197 -11.24 -26.26 -9.85
CA PRO A 197 -12.31 -26.59 -8.92
C PRO A 197 -11.74 -27.02 -7.56
N GLY A 198 -12.14 -26.32 -6.50
CA GLY A 198 -11.72 -26.61 -5.14
C GLY A 198 -10.26 -26.29 -4.81
N GLN A 199 -9.53 -25.57 -5.68
CA GLN A 199 -8.10 -25.28 -5.50
C GLN A 199 -7.80 -23.81 -5.14
N ILE A 200 -8.78 -22.90 -5.23
CA ILE A 200 -8.61 -21.48 -4.92
C ILE A 200 -8.97 -21.20 -3.45
N ALA A 201 -8.00 -20.69 -2.70
CA ALA A 201 -8.11 -20.36 -1.28
C ALA A 201 -8.80 -19.01 -1.03
N CYS A 202 -8.47 -17.98 -1.82
CA CYS A 202 -9.10 -16.67 -1.72
C CYS A 202 -9.04 -15.89 -3.03
N VAL A 203 -9.92 -14.88 -3.09
CA VAL A 203 -9.89 -13.83 -4.11
C VAL A 203 -9.48 -12.52 -3.45
N LEU A 204 -8.52 -11.79 -4.03
CA LEU A 204 -8.00 -10.53 -3.50
C LEU A 204 -8.12 -9.38 -4.51
N LEU A 205 -8.66 -8.24 -4.07
CA LEU A 205 -8.82 -7.03 -4.85
C LEU A 205 -8.91 -5.78 -3.96
N GLU A 206 -8.66 -4.62 -4.56
CA GLU A 206 -9.09 -3.33 -4.00
C GLU A 206 -10.58 -3.16 -4.29
N ALA A 207 -11.38 -2.75 -3.31
CA ALA A 207 -12.83 -2.61 -3.48
C ALA A 207 -13.20 -1.53 -4.53
N GLU A 208 -12.34 -0.52 -4.66
CA GLU A 208 -12.38 0.50 -5.70
C GLU A 208 -11.00 1.16 -5.81
N ARG A 209 -10.48 1.31 -7.03
CA ARG A 209 -9.18 1.97 -7.28
C ARG A 209 -9.27 3.18 -8.20
N TRP A 210 -9.73 2.96 -9.43
CA TRP A 210 -9.85 4.00 -10.48
C TRP A 210 -11.29 4.20 -10.94
N ARG A 211 -12.06 3.12 -10.95
CA ARG A 211 -13.46 3.08 -11.37
C ARG A 211 -14.27 2.33 -10.31
N PRO A 212 -15.51 2.74 -10.04
CA PRO A 212 -16.40 2.04 -9.11
C PRO A 212 -16.71 0.62 -9.63
N PRO A 213 -17.07 -0.30 -8.74
CA PRO A 213 -17.61 -1.59 -9.14
C PRO A 213 -18.91 -1.40 -9.96
N THR A 214 -19.07 -2.13 -11.05
CA THR A 214 -20.28 -2.11 -11.88
C THR A 214 -21.07 -3.41 -11.71
N ASP A 215 -22.33 -3.44 -12.16
CA ASP A 215 -23.11 -4.68 -12.32
C ASP A 215 -23.16 -5.59 -11.08
N GLN A 216 -23.12 -4.97 -9.89
CA GLN A 216 -23.05 -5.68 -8.61
C GLN A 216 -21.83 -6.62 -8.48
N PHE A 217 -20.73 -6.32 -9.19
CA PHE A 217 -19.53 -7.15 -9.29
C PHE A 217 -19.03 -7.65 -7.93
N LEU A 218 -18.95 -6.80 -6.90
CA LEU A 218 -18.50 -7.22 -5.56
C LEU A 218 -19.45 -8.22 -4.89
N GLN A 219 -20.76 -8.07 -5.10
CA GLN A 219 -21.76 -9.00 -4.58
C GLN A 219 -21.68 -10.34 -5.32
N GLN A 220 -21.59 -10.31 -6.65
CA GLN A 220 -21.40 -11.52 -7.46
C GLN A 220 -20.10 -12.27 -7.10
N LEU A 221 -19.03 -11.53 -6.84
CA LEU A 221 -17.74 -12.08 -6.40
C LEU A 221 -17.86 -12.78 -5.05
N LYS A 222 -18.54 -12.14 -4.09
CA LYS A 222 -18.83 -12.73 -2.77
C LYS A 222 -19.65 -14.01 -2.92
N ASP A 223 -20.71 -13.98 -3.71
CA ASP A 223 -21.59 -15.13 -3.91
C ASP A 223 -20.85 -16.29 -4.60
N LEU A 224 -19.95 -15.99 -5.54
CA LEU A 224 -19.10 -16.99 -6.18
C LEU A 224 -18.12 -17.64 -5.20
N CYS A 225 -17.51 -16.86 -4.30
CA CYS A 225 -16.57 -17.39 -3.30
C CYS A 225 -17.23 -18.29 -2.24
N HIS A 226 -18.54 -18.13 -2.02
CA HIS A 226 -19.30 -18.92 -1.05
C HIS A 226 -19.92 -20.21 -1.63
N LYS A 227 -19.83 -20.42 -2.95
CA LYS A 227 -20.24 -21.67 -3.61
C LYS A 227 -19.17 -22.75 -3.44
#